data_AF-U7VFX3-F1
#
_entry.id   AF-U7VFX3-F1
#
_cell.length_a   1.000
_cell.length_b   1.000
_cell.length_c   1.000
_cell.angle_alpha   90.00
_cell.angle_beta   90.00
_cell.angle_gamma   90.00
#
_symmetry.space_group_name_H-M   'P 1'
#
loop_
_entity.id
_entity.type
_entity.pdbx_description
1 polymer ?
#
loop_
_entity_poly.entity_id
_entity_poly.type
_entity_poly.pdbx_seq_one_letter_code
_entity_poly.pdbx_strand_id
1 'polypeptide(L)'
;MKNRIEKRVAKVIENADTLDKRAYLTIDCDGVVKRKEMNFSIPLMVFCENDEIFERVLKEESNKIERIKEKKIERLSNVPVDKLKENFMKLVIKGELEFSKKYGKELALKDKEEFLKTLFNLSLMDNINFYKPLMALAMKEIIENIGWVDEIGYLVISYFTKQRYDLSQLENAIENESEITEISENISLLAYKKVLESYTYKNEKKYRAMLLSGVKNQNRLTQWQIDDEILNSIKF
;
A
#
# COMPACT_ATOMS: atom_id res chain seq x y z
N MET A 1 13.80 -15.43 -4.90
CA MET A 1 12.66 -14.56 -4.56
C MET A 1 11.40 -15.36 -4.20
N LYS A 2 10.79 -16.11 -5.15
CA LYS A 2 9.54 -16.86 -4.92
C LYS A 2 9.49 -17.74 -3.65
N ASN A 3 10.45 -18.65 -3.46
CA ASN A 3 10.52 -19.51 -2.26
C ASN A 3 10.66 -18.73 -0.93
N ARG A 4 11.21 -17.51 -0.95
CA ARG A 4 11.34 -16.65 0.24
C ARG A 4 9.99 -16.04 0.59
N ILE A 5 9.30 -15.48 -0.41
CA ILE A 5 7.96 -14.89 -0.24
C ILE A 5 6.99 -15.96 0.27
N GLU A 6 6.97 -17.14 -0.34
CA GLU A 6 6.08 -18.24 0.08
C GLU A 6 6.27 -18.65 1.55
N LYS A 7 7.52 -18.79 2.01
CA LYS A 7 7.82 -19.12 3.42
C LYS A 7 7.35 -18.02 4.38
N ARG A 8 7.55 -16.76 4.02
CA ARG A 8 7.20 -15.62 4.87
C ARG A 8 5.70 -15.32 4.88
N VAL A 9 4.98 -15.64 3.79
CA VAL A 9 3.51 -15.55 3.73
C VAL A 9 2.87 -16.37 4.84
N ALA A 10 3.34 -17.60 5.10
CA ALA A 10 2.83 -18.41 6.20
C ALA A 10 2.94 -17.69 7.55
N LYS A 11 4.11 -17.09 7.85
CA LYS A 11 4.34 -16.32 9.08
C LYS A 11 3.43 -15.10 9.20
N VAL A 12 3.19 -14.39 8.10
CA VAL A 12 2.24 -13.26 8.08
C VAL A 12 0.82 -13.75 8.34
N ILE A 13 0.37 -14.83 7.70
CA ILE A 13 -0.98 -15.40 7.90
C ILE A 13 -1.20 -15.81 9.36
N GLU A 14 -0.21 -16.43 9.98
CA GLU A 14 -0.25 -16.84 11.39
C GLU A 14 -0.48 -15.64 12.34
N ASN A 15 0.06 -14.47 11.98
CA ASN A 15 -0.01 -13.24 12.77
C ASN A 15 -1.05 -12.23 12.26
N ALA A 16 -1.76 -12.52 11.16
CA ALA A 16 -2.58 -11.55 10.43
C ALA A 16 -3.64 -10.86 11.29
N ASP A 17 -4.20 -11.59 12.27
CA ASP A 17 -5.20 -11.06 13.19
C ASP A 17 -4.65 -10.00 14.16
N THR A 18 -3.34 -9.84 14.26
CA THR A 18 -2.67 -8.86 15.14
C THR A 18 -1.93 -7.76 14.39
N LEU A 19 -1.82 -7.86 13.06
CA LEU A 19 -1.05 -6.92 12.23
C LEU A 19 -1.88 -5.72 11.76
N ASP A 20 -3.21 -5.83 11.80
CA ASP A 20 -4.11 -4.77 11.40
C ASP A 20 -4.20 -3.68 12.48
N LYS A 21 -3.99 -2.41 12.09
CA LYS A 21 -4.13 -1.27 13.01
C LYS A 21 -5.60 -0.84 13.04
N ARG A 22 -6.17 -0.55 14.22
CA ARG A 22 -7.57 -0.07 14.32
C ARG A 22 -7.79 1.28 13.63
N ALA A 23 -6.81 2.18 13.76
CA ALA A 23 -6.79 3.48 13.12
C ALA A 23 -5.35 3.94 12.94
N TYR A 24 -5.08 4.67 11.85
CA TYR A 24 -3.80 5.31 11.59
C TYR A 24 -3.78 6.81 11.94
N LEU A 25 -4.97 7.39 12.14
CA LEU A 25 -5.15 8.76 12.59
C LEU A 25 -6.03 8.73 13.84
N THR A 26 -5.55 9.33 14.92
CA THR A 26 -6.32 9.53 16.15
C THR A 26 -6.22 10.97 16.58
N ILE A 27 -7.28 11.48 17.20
CA ILE A 27 -7.36 12.83 17.76
C ILE A 27 -7.94 12.71 19.16
N ASP A 28 -7.39 13.45 20.12
CA ASP A 28 -7.94 13.55 21.47
C ASP A 28 -8.90 14.74 21.60
N CYS A 29 -9.48 14.92 22.79
CA CYS A 29 -10.46 15.97 23.05
C CYS A 29 -9.88 17.39 22.94
N ASP A 30 -8.56 17.53 23.02
CA ASP A 30 -7.85 18.80 22.91
C ASP A 30 -7.42 19.09 21.46
N GLY A 31 -7.76 18.19 20.53
CA GLY A 31 -7.42 18.33 19.12
C GLY A 31 -5.99 17.92 18.78
N VAL A 32 -5.28 17.23 19.68
CA VAL A 32 -3.92 16.76 19.41
C VAL A 32 -3.98 15.57 18.47
N VAL A 33 -3.45 15.77 17.26
CA VAL A 33 -3.42 14.76 16.21
C VAL A 33 -2.22 13.82 16.41
N LYS A 34 -2.48 12.52 16.40
CA LYS A 34 -1.45 11.47 16.35
C LYS A 34 -1.63 10.63 15.09
N ARG A 35 -0.52 10.37 14.40
CA ARG A 35 -0.46 9.52 13.20
C ARG A 35 0.41 8.31 13.48
N LYS A 36 -0.04 7.13 13.04
CA LYS A 36 0.74 5.90 13.08
C LYS A 36 1.33 5.64 11.69
N GLU A 37 2.56 5.15 11.68
CA GLU A 37 3.20 4.68 10.44
C GLU A 37 2.52 3.42 9.89
N MET A 38 2.77 3.13 8.61
CA MET A 38 2.36 1.89 7.97
C MET A 38 2.90 0.67 8.73
N ASN A 39 2.18 -0.45 8.73
CA ASN A 39 2.76 -1.73 9.11
C ASN A 39 3.65 -2.24 7.96
N PHE A 40 4.96 -2.28 8.16
CA PHE A 40 5.93 -2.67 7.12
C PHE A 40 6.06 -4.18 6.91
N SER A 41 5.34 -5.02 7.67
CA SER A 41 5.45 -6.48 7.58
C SER A 41 5.21 -7.01 6.16
N ILE A 42 4.24 -6.46 5.43
CA ILE A 42 3.91 -6.89 4.06
C ILE A 42 4.99 -6.47 3.05
N PRO A 43 5.43 -5.18 2.98
CA PRO A 43 6.58 -4.81 2.15
C PRO A 43 7.87 -5.58 2.47
N LEU A 44 8.21 -5.72 3.75
CA LEU A 44 9.43 -6.42 4.17
C LEU A 44 9.39 -7.89 3.80
N MET A 45 8.23 -8.55 3.90
CA MET A 45 8.06 -9.93 3.46
C MET A 45 8.56 -10.14 2.02
N VAL A 46 8.30 -9.17 1.14
CA VAL A 46 8.66 -9.22 -0.28
C VAL A 46 10.09 -8.75 -0.51
N PHE A 47 10.40 -7.53 -0.07
CA PHE A 47 11.56 -6.77 -0.52
C PHE A 47 12.79 -6.95 0.38
N CYS A 48 12.63 -7.15 1.69
CA CYS A 48 13.75 -7.30 2.60
C CYS A 48 14.51 -8.62 2.34
N GLU A 49 15.83 -8.56 2.27
CA GLU A 49 16.66 -9.75 2.10
C GLU A 49 16.95 -10.46 3.42
N ASN A 50 16.98 -9.72 4.52
CA ASN A 50 17.32 -10.20 5.85
C ASN A 50 16.10 -10.79 6.59
N ASP A 51 16.09 -12.10 6.81
CA ASP A 51 15.01 -12.79 7.54
C ASP A 51 14.88 -12.31 9.00
N GLU A 52 15.98 -11.96 9.67
CA GLU A 52 15.95 -11.51 11.07
C GLU A 52 15.25 -10.16 11.21
N ILE A 53 15.48 -9.24 10.27
CA ILE A 53 14.82 -7.92 10.26
C ILE A 53 13.33 -8.07 9.97
N PHE A 54 12.97 -8.90 8.98
CA PHE A 54 11.57 -9.21 8.72
C PHE A 54 10.87 -9.78 9.96
N GLU A 55 11.47 -10.77 10.63
CA GLU A 55 10.89 -11.40 11.83
C GLU A 55 10.77 -10.45 13.01
N ARG A 56 11.78 -9.60 13.22
CA ARG A 56 11.75 -8.58 14.27
C ARG A 56 10.60 -7.60 14.04
N VAL A 57 10.48 -7.03 12.84
CA VAL A 57 9.41 -6.07 12.53
C VAL A 57 8.03 -6.72 12.59
N LEU A 58 7.89 -7.95 12.10
CA LEU A 58 6.64 -8.71 12.20
C LEU A 58 6.17 -8.85 13.66
N LYS A 59 7.12 -9.10 14.58
CA LYS A 59 6.84 -9.21 16.01
C LYS A 59 6.51 -7.85 16.65
N GLU A 60 7.22 -6.79 16.27
CA GLU A 60 7.00 -5.44 16.79
C GLU A 60 5.65 -4.85 16.36
N GLU A 61 5.24 -5.11 15.12
CA GLU A 61 3.96 -4.66 14.57
C GLU A 61 2.76 -5.53 15.02
N SER A 62 3.01 -6.73 15.54
CA SER A 62 1.98 -7.63 16.06
C SER A 62 1.40 -7.11 17.38
N ASN A 63 0.18 -6.61 17.34
CA ASN A 63 -0.54 -6.12 18.50
C ASN A 63 -1.66 -7.08 18.95
N LYS A 64 -1.39 -7.87 19.99
CA LYS A 64 -2.37 -8.83 20.56
C LYS A 64 -3.58 -8.15 21.20
N ILE A 65 -3.48 -6.88 21.61
CA ILE A 65 -4.59 -6.12 22.21
C ILE A 65 -5.60 -5.69 21.14
N GLU A 66 -5.12 -5.38 19.94
CA GLU A 66 -5.94 -4.94 18.81
C GLU A 66 -6.46 -6.09 17.93
N ARG A 67 -6.38 -7.34 18.41
CA ARG A 67 -6.67 -8.55 17.62
C ARG A 67 -8.04 -8.54 16.93
N ILE A 68 -8.08 -8.79 15.62
CA ILE A 68 -9.30 -8.91 14.79
C ILE A 68 -9.36 -10.31 14.18
N LYS A 69 -10.38 -11.10 14.55
CA LYS A 69 -10.50 -12.52 14.16
C LYS A 69 -11.08 -12.77 12.76
N GLU A 70 -11.54 -11.75 12.06
CA GLU A 70 -12.24 -11.94 10.79
C GLU A 70 -11.24 -12.23 9.66
N LYS A 71 -11.22 -13.48 9.17
CA LYS A 71 -10.20 -13.94 8.21
C LYS A 71 -10.74 -14.22 6.80
N LYS A 72 -12.03 -14.49 6.66
CA LYS A 72 -12.62 -14.89 5.36
C LYS A 72 -13.36 -13.72 4.72
N ILE A 73 -12.97 -13.37 3.51
CA ILE A 73 -13.66 -12.33 2.74
C ILE A 73 -14.72 -13.02 1.86
N GLU A 74 -15.97 -12.56 1.96
CA GLU A 74 -17.07 -13.06 1.13
C GLU A 74 -16.89 -12.71 -0.36
N ARG A 75 -17.43 -13.55 -1.24
CA ARG A 75 -17.38 -13.38 -2.71
C ARG A 75 -18.53 -12.50 -3.22
N LEU A 76 -18.32 -11.84 -4.36
CA LEU A 76 -19.31 -11.03 -5.08
C LEU A 76 -19.46 -11.50 -6.54
N SER A 77 -19.61 -12.81 -6.74
CA SER A 77 -19.45 -13.50 -8.04
C SER A 77 -20.27 -12.93 -9.21
N ASN A 78 -21.40 -12.26 -8.97
CA ASN A 78 -22.29 -11.76 -10.02
C ASN A 78 -22.03 -10.31 -10.46
N VAL A 79 -21.01 -9.64 -9.90
CA VAL A 79 -20.72 -8.23 -10.23
C VAL A 79 -19.74 -8.14 -11.42
N PRO A 80 -20.05 -7.36 -12.48
CA PRO A 80 -19.13 -7.12 -13.60
C PRO A 80 -17.85 -6.39 -13.18
N VAL A 81 -16.75 -6.59 -13.91
CA VAL A 81 -15.42 -6.01 -13.62
C VAL A 81 -15.46 -4.47 -13.51
N ASP A 82 -16.16 -3.78 -14.42
CA ASP A 82 -16.26 -2.31 -14.36
C ASP A 82 -16.91 -1.80 -13.09
N LYS A 83 -17.99 -2.47 -12.64
CA LYS A 83 -18.66 -2.15 -11.37
C LYS A 83 -17.80 -2.51 -10.16
N LEU A 84 -17.00 -3.58 -10.25
CA LEU A 84 -16.07 -3.96 -9.19
C LEU A 84 -15.01 -2.88 -8.99
N LYS A 85 -14.39 -2.41 -10.08
CA LYS A 85 -13.41 -1.32 -10.07
C LYS A 85 -13.98 -0.01 -9.51
N GLU A 86 -15.12 0.44 -10.04
CA GLU A 86 -15.73 1.70 -9.62
C GLU A 86 -16.06 1.70 -8.12
N ASN A 87 -16.70 0.63 -7.64
CA ASN A 87 -17.06 0.49 -6.23
C ASN A 87 -15.82 0.33 -5.35
N PHE A 88 -14.83 -0.46 -5.77
CA PHE A 88 -13.60 -0.62 -5.00
C PHE A 88 -12.92 0.73 -4.75
N MET A 89 -12.73 1.54 -5.80
CA MET A 89 -12.13 2.88 -5.65
C MET A 89 -12.94 3.77 -4.70
N LYS A 90 -14.26 3.87 -4.93
CA LYS A 90 -15.16 4.73 -4.15
C LYS A 90 -15.17 4.35 -2.66
N LEU A 91 -15.27 3.07 -2.36
CA LEU A 91 -15.40 2.56 -1.00
C LEU A 91 -14.07 2.67 -0.23
N VAL A 92 -12.94 2.43 -0.90
CA VAL A 92 -11.61 2.63 -0.31
C VAL A 92 -11.40 4.08 0.10
N ILE A 93 -11.69 5.04 -0.80
CA ILE A 93 -11.55 6.48 -0.50
C ILE A 93 -12.50 6.91 0.64
N LYS A 94 -13.73 6.40 0.65
CA LYS A 94 -14.71 6.61 1.74
C LYS A 94 -14.33 5.93 3.05
N GLY A 95 -13.34 5.04 3.05
CA GLY A 95 -12.91 4.27 4.21
C GLY A 95 -13.91 3.20 4.67
N GLU A 96 -14.68 2.61 3.76
CA GLU A 96 -15.69 1.59 4.04
C GLU A 96 -15.11 0.16 3.91
N LEU A 97 -14.31 -0.27 4.91
CA LEU A 97 -13.50 -1.50 4.83
C LEU A 97 -14.31 -2.77 4.53
N GLU A 98 -15.48 -2.91 5.18
CA GLU A 98 -16.31 -4.10 5.03
C GLU A 98 -16.78 -4.36 3.61
N PHE A 99 -16.98 -3.30 2.83
CA PHE A 99 -17.32 -3.41 1.43
C PHE A 99 -16.06 -3.43 0.55
N SER A 100 -15.08 -2.55 0.83
CA SER A 100 -13.82 -2.49 0.09
C SER A 100 -13.13 -3.85 -0.02
N LYS A 101 -13.09 -4.64 1.07
CA LYS A 101 -12.44 -5.96 1.09
C LYS A 101 -13.12 -6.94 0.13
N LYS A 102 -14.45 -6.94 0.06
CA LYS A 102 -15.25 -7.82 -0.82
C LYS A 102 -15.08 -7.45 -2.29
N TYR A 103 -15.16 -6.16 -2.62
CA TYR A 103 -14.97 -5.67 -3.99
C TYR A 103 -13.54 -5.88 -4.48
N GLY A 104 -12.54 -5.58 -3.65
CA GLY A 104 -11.13 -5.77 -3.99
C GLY A 104 -10.79 -7.24 -4.23
N LYS A 105 -11.25 -8.15 -3.36
CA LYS A 105 -11.09 -9.59 -3.55
C LYS A 105 -11.70 -10.08 -4.87
N GLU A 106 -12.97 -9.74 -5.12
CA GLU A 106 -13.63 -10.23 -6.32
C GLU A 106 -12.96 -9.68 -7.59
N LEU A 107 -12.53 -8.41 -7.57
CA LEU A 107 -11.78 -7.82 -8.67
C LEU A 107 -10.47 -8.57 -8.90
N ALA A 108 -9.67 -8.81 -7.87
CA ALA A 108 -8.40 -9.53 -7.98
C ALA A 108 -8.55 -10.97 -8.50
N LEU A 109 -9.63 -11.65 -8.12
CA LEU A 109 -9.90 -13.02 -8.56
C LEU A 109 -10.44 -13.11 -9.99
N LYS A 110 -11.18 -12.09 -10.46
CA LYS A 110 -11.72 -12.07 -11.83
C LYS A 110 -10.75 -11.49 -12.84
N ASP A 111 -10.10 -10.41 -12.46
CA ASP A 111 -9.17 -9.67 -13.31
C ASP A 111 -8.06 -9.08 -12.43
N LYS A 112 -7.01 -9.88 -12.23
CA LYS A 112 -5.85 -9.50 -11.44
C LYS A 112 -5.18 -8.22 -11.97
N GLU A 113 -5.22 -8.02 -13.28
CA GLU A 113 -4.55 -6.89 -13.93
C GLU A 113 -5.32 -5.60 -13.67
N GLU A 114 -6.64 -5.64 -13.81
CA GLU A 114 -7.49 -4.50 -13.48
C GLU A 114 -7.48 -4.18 -11.97
N PHE A 115 -7.39 -5.20 -11.11
CA PHE A 115 -7.17 -4.99 -9.68
C PHE A 115 -5.88 -4.22 -9.41
N LEU A 116 -4.75 -4.66 -9.98
CA LEU A 116 -3.45 -4.02 -9.78
C LEU A 116 -3.43 -2.59 -10.30
N LYS A 117 -3.93 -2.34 -11.51
CA LYS A 117 -4.09 -0.99 -12.07
C LYS A 117 -4.93 -0.10 -11.15
N THR A 118 -6.03 -0.64 -10.61
CA THR A 118 -6.91 0.11 -9.70
C THR A 118 -6.22 0.43 -8.37
N LEU A 119 -5.54 -0.55 -7.77
CA LEU A 119 -4.80 -0.38 -6.52
C LEU A 119 -3.64 0.61 -6.68
N PHE A 120 -2.97 0.59 -7.83
CA PHE A 120 -1.87 1.48 -8.17
C PHE A 120 -2.37 2.90 -8.40
N ASN A 121 -3.47 3.07 -9.14
CA ASN A 121 -4.10 4.37 -9.28
C ASN A 121 -4.53 4.93 -7.91
N LEU A 122 -5.14 4.09 -7.07
CA LEU A 122 -5.46 4.43 -5.68
C LEU A 122 -4.24 4.81 -4.86
N SER A 123 -3.05 4.26 -5.09
CA SER A 123 -1.86 4.62 -4.31
C SER A 123 -1.23 5.94 -4.77
N LEU A 124 -1.31 6.26 -6.07
CA LEU A 124 -0.79 7.51 -6.65
C LEU A 124 -1.63 8.74 -6.31
N MET A 125 -2.94 8.55 -6.09
CA MET A 125 -3.88 9.64 -5.77
C MET A 125 -3.68 10.26 -4.39
N ASP A 126 -3.04 9.54 -3.46
CA ASP A 126 -2.89 9.96 -2.07
C ASP A 126 -1.68 10.88 -1.86
N ASN A 127 -1.52 11.38 -0.63
CA ASN A 127 -0.34 12.12 -0.22
C ASN A 127 0.94 11.34 -0.51
N ILE A 128 1.85 11.98 -1.25
CA ILE A 128 3.06 11.34 -1.77
C ILE A 128 4.04 10.84 -0.70
N ASN A 129 3.92 11.37 0.52
CA ASN A 129 4.75 10.96 1.63
C ASN A 129 4.26 9.66 2.29
N PHE A 130 3.07 9.16 1.93
CA PHE A 130 2.57 7.89 2.45
C PHE A 130 3.09 6.68 1.66
N TYR A 131 3.10 5.53 2.31
CA TYR A 131 3.67 4.29 1.79
C TYR A 131 2.68 3.42 1.01
N LYS A 132 1.52 3.95 0.60
CA LYS A 132 0.56 3.22 -0.27
C LYS A 132 1.20 2.69 -1.56
N PRO A 133 2.09 3.43 -2.26
CA PRO A 133 2.77 2.88 -3.43
C PRO A 133 3.64 1.66 -3.09
N LEU A 134 4.37 1.71 -1.97
CA LEU A 134 5.20 0.60 -1.52
C LEU A 134 4.36 -0.64 -1.18
N MET A 135 3.24 -0.45 -0.49
CA MET A 135 2.29 -1.52 -0.20
C MET A 135 1.67 -2.11 -1.49
N ALA A 136 1.34 -1.26 -2.47
CA ALA A 136 0.80 -1.70 -3.76
C ALA A 136 1.81 -2.56 -4.53
N LEU A 137 3.08 -2.14 -4.59
CA LEU A 137 4.16 -2.94 -5.20
C LEU A 137 4.34 -4.29 -4.51
N ALA A 138 4.30 -4.33 -3.18
CA ALA A 138 4.36 -5.58 -2.44
C ALA A 138 3.17 -6.51 -2.80
N MET A 139 1.96 -5.95 -2.91
CA MET A 139 0.78 -6.71 -3.31
C MET A 139 0.90 -7.26 -4.75
N LYS A 140 1.49 -6.50 -5.67
CA LYS A 140 1.79 -6.96 -7.03
C LYS A 140 2.67 -8.22 -7.01
N GLU A 141 3.82 -8.14 -6.34
CA GLU A 141 4.75 -9.27 -6.22
C GLU A 141 4.07 -10.51 -5.61
N ILE A 142 3.22 -10.33 -4.60
CA ILE A 142 2.48 -11.43 -3.98
C ILE A 142 1.47 -12.05 -4.96
N ILE A 143 0.67 -11.24 -5.65
CA ILE A 143 -0.31 -11.74 -6.63
C ILE A 143 0.38 -12.47 -7.79
N GLU A 144 1.51 -11.97 -8.28
CA GLU A 144 2.23 -12.57 -9.40
C GLU A 144 2.91 -13.89 -9.03
N ASN A 145 3.42 -14.01 -7.80
CA ASN A 145 4.15 -15.21 -7.36
C ASN A 145 3.25 -16.27 -6.71
N ILE A 146 2.23 -15.86 -5.97
CA ILE A 146 1.43 -16.71 -5.06
C ILE A 146 -0.07 -16.64 -5.39
N GLY A 147 -0.53 -15.50 -5.91
CA GLY A 147 -1.95 -15.23 -6.14
C GLY A 147 -2.61 -14.57 -4.92
N TRP A 148 -3.95 -14.54 -4.94
CA TRP A 148 -4.72 -13.90 -3.88
C TRP A 148 -4.74 -14.74 -2.59
N VAL A 149 -4.41 -14.09 -1.46
CA VAL A 149 -4.52 -14.64 -0.11
C VAL A 149 -5.40 -13.70 0.71
N ASP A 150 -6.47 -14.21 1.32
CA ASP A 150 -7.48 -13.38 1.99
C ASP A 150 -6.90 -12.53 3.12
N GLU A 151 -6.02 -13.08 3.96
CA GLU A 151 -5.40 -12.38 5.08
C GLU A 151 -4.51 -11.22 4.60
N ILE A 152 -3.72 -11.44 3.55
CA ILE A 152 -2.84 -10.40 2.99
C ILE A 152 -3.67 -9.35 2.26
N GLY A 153 -4.62 -9.79 1.43
CA GLY A 153 -5.55 -8.89 0.74
C GLY A 153 -6.34 -8.02 1.72
N TYR A 154 -6.77 -8.60 2.85
CA TYR A 154 -7.40 -7.85 3.95
C TYR A 154 -6.45 -6.80 4.52
N LEU A 155 -5.22 -7.16 4.90
CA LEU A 155 -4.26 -6.21 5.48
C LEU A 155 -3.93 -5.05 4.53
N VAL A 156 -3.73 -5.34 3.24
CA VAL A 156 -3.48 -4.33 2.20
C VAL A 156 -4.69 -3.41 2.05
N ILE A 157 -5.89 -3.97 1.85
CA ILE A 157 -7.10 -3.15 1.67
C ILE A 157 -7.43 -2.37 2.95
N SER A 158 -7.21 -2.96 4.13
CA SER A 158 -7.38 -2.30 5.43
C SER A 158 -6.48 -1.08 5.54
N TYR A 159 -5.20 -1.19 5.21
CA TYR A 159 -4.29 -0.04 5.18
C TYR A 159 -4.80 1.05 4.22
N PHE A 160 -5.13 0.67 2.98
CA PHE A 160 -5.63 1.60 1.97
C PHE A 160 -6.88 2.36 2.43
N THR A 161 -7.75 1.67 3.17
CA THR A 161 -9.05 2.18 3.59
C THR A 161 -8.97 2.99 4.90
N LYS A 162 -8.17 2.54 5.87
CA LYS A 162 -8.06 3.16 7.20
C LYS A 162 -7.06 4.31 7.24
N GLN A 163 -5.99 4.26 6.44
CA GLN A 163 -5.16 5.44 6.18
C GLN A 163 -5.95 6.36 5.25
N ARG A 164 -6.66 7.32 5.86
CA ARG A 164 -7.54 8.23 5.12
C ARG A 164 -6.76 8.99 4.06
N TYR A 165 -7.37 9.07 2.88
CA TYR A 165 -6.83 9.78 1.74
C TYR A 165 -6.75 11.27 2.03
N ASP A 166 -5.61 11.85 1.66
CA ASP A 166 -5.40 13.29 1.57
C ASP A 166 -5.21 13.63 0.08
N LEU A 167 -6.31 14.05 -0.55
CA LEU A 167 -6.37 14.36 -1.98
C LEU A 167 -5.93 15.79 -2.28
N SER A 168 -5.55 16.58 -1.27
CA SER A 168 -5.22 18.00 -1.45
C SER A 168 -4.09 18.19 -2.46
N GLN A 169 -3.06 17.34 -2.44
CA GLN A 169 -1.97 17.39 -3.41
C GLN A 169 -2.45 17.13 -4.84
N LEU A 170 -3.35 16.16 -5.03
CA LEU A 170 -3.90 15.82 -6.34
C LEU A 170 -4.84 16.91 -6.89
N GLU A 171 -5.68 17.47 -6.01
CA GLU A 171 -6.62 18.55 -6.36
C GLU A 171 -5.88 19.81 -6.79
N ASN A 172 -4.78 20.14 -6.10
CA ASN A 172 -3.97 21.34 -6.35
C ASN A 172 -2.79 21.10 -7.32
N ALA A 173 -2.56 19.87 -7.79
CA ALA A 173 -1.49 19.56 -8.73
C ALA A 173 -1.71 20.26 -10.08
N ILE A 174 -0.76 21.12 -10.44
CA ILE A 174 -0.66 21.71 -11.78
C ILE A 174 0.04 20.67 -12.67
N GLU A 175 -0.64 20.24 -13.73
CA GLU A 175 -0.15 19.21 -14.65
C GLU A 175 1.28 19.46 -15.11
N ASN A 176 2.10 18.41 -15.10
CA ASN A 176 3.50 18.48 -15.48
C ASN A 176 3.87 17.28 -16.37
N GLU A 177 4.59 17.56 -17.46
CA GLU A 177 5.08 16.55 -18.42
C GLU A 177 6.56 16.21 -18.24
N SER A 178 7.25 16.90 -17.32
CA SER A 178 8.67 16.67 -17.08
C SER A 178 8.94 15.24 -16.61
N GLU A 179 9.96 14.62 -17.21
CA GLU A 179 10.49 13.36 -16.73
C GLU A 179 11.31 13.58 -15.46
N ILE A 180 11.12 12.71 -14.47
CA ILE A 180 11.84 12.76 -13.20
C ILE A 180 12.80 11.56 -13.19
N THR A 181 14.04 11.80 -13.59
CA THR A 181 15.04 10.76 -13.75
C THR A 181 15.69 10.36 -12.43
N GLU A 182 15.88 11.28 -11.49
CA GLU A 182 16.65 11.05 -10.26
C GLU A 182 15.80 11.15 -8.99
N ILE A 183 15.70 10.03 -8.26
CA ILE A 183 15.18 9.93 -6.89
C ILE A 183 16.12 8.98 -6.16
N SER A 184 17.04 9.49 -5.34
CA SER A 184 18.16 8.65 -4.88
C SER A 184 17.88 7.92 -3.56
N GLU A 185 17.09 8.49 -2.65
CA GLU A 185 17.19 8.09 -1.23
C GLU A 185 15.86 7.96 -0.46
N ASN A 186 14.71 8.35 -1.02
CA ASN A 186 13.43 8.21 -0.31
C ASN A 186 12.61 7.06 -0.89
N ILE A 187 12.35 6.06 -0.05
CA ILE A 187 11.60 4.87 -0.43
C ILE A 187 10.15 5.15 -0.86
N SER A 188 9.46 6.10 -0.22
CA SER A 188 8.07 6.41 -0.59
C SER A 188 8.03 7.01 -2.00
N LEU A 189 8.96 7.91 -2.32
CA LEU A 189 9.05 8.52 -3.65
C LEU A 189 9.54 7.52 -4.72
N LEU A 190 10.49 6.66 -4.37
CA LEU A 190 10.96 5.59 -5.26
C LEU A 190 9.84 4.61 -5.59
N ALA A 191 9.08 4.18 -4.58
CA ALA A 191 7.90 3.34 -4.79
C ALA A 191 6.83 4.06 -5.61
N TYR A 192 6.58 5.36 -5.35
CA TYR A 192 5.65 6.17 -6.13
C TYR A 192 6.05 6.24 -7.60
N LYS A 193 7.33 6.52 -7.90
CA LYS A 193 7.86 6.54 -9.27
C LYS A 193 7.67 5.20 -9.97
N LYS A 194 8.04 4.09 -9.32
CA LYS A 194 7.85 2.74 -9.89
C LYS A 194 6.39 2.41 -10.20
N VAL A 195 5.48 2.80 -9.31
CA VAL A 195 4.04 2.65 -9.56
C VAL A 195 3.61 3.52 -10.74
N LEU A 196 4.05 4.77 -10.81
CA LEU A 196 3.74 5.70 -11.90
C LEU A 196 4.24 5.20 -13.27
N GLU A 197 5.38 4.51 -13.31
CA GLU A 197 5.96 3.95 -14.54
C GLU A 197 5.35 2.61 -14.97
N SER A 198 4.60 1.95 -14.10
CA SER A 198 4.10 0.59 -14.36
C SER A 198 2.90 0.51 -15.31
N TYR A 199 2.12 1.59 -15.44
CA TYR A 199 0.92 1.66 -16.27
C TYR A 199 0.74 3.05 -16.86
N THR A 200 -0.08 3.16 -17.90
CA THR A 200 -0.57 4.45 -18.39
C THR A 200 -1.77 4.89 -17.57
N TYR A 201 -1.71 6.09 -17.00
CA TYR A 201 -2.77 6.64 -16.15
C TYR A 201 -3.44 7.85 -16.79
N LYS A 202 -4.75 8.00 -16.58
CA LYS A 202 -5.48 9.19 -17.06
C LYS A 202 -4.96 10.49 -16.41
N ASN A 203 -4.60 10.44 -15.12
CA ASN A 203 -4.11 11.59 -14.35
C ASN A 203 -2.57 11.64 -14.27
N GLU A 204 -1.86 10.98 -15.19
CA GLU A 204 -0.40 10.83 -15.13
C GLU A 204 0.34 12.17 -14.96
N LYS A 205 -0.08 13.23 -15.68
CA LYS A 205 0.54 14.56 -15.56
C LYS A 205 0.42 15.16 -14.16
N LYS A 206 -0.68 14.89 -13.45
CA LYS A 206 -0.84 15.32 -12.05
C LYS A 206 0.03 14.50 -11.11
N TYR A 207 0.12 13.18 -11.32
CA TYR A 207 0.99 12.31 -10.53
C TYR A 207 2.48 12.67 -10.71
N ARG A 208 2.91 13.03 -11.93
CA ARG A 208 4.25 13.57 -12.20
C ARG A 208 4.50 14.88 -11.45
N ALA A 209 3.52 15.78 -11.44
CA ALA A 209 3.63 17.03 -10.68
C ALA A 209 3.75 16.80 -9.17
N MET A 210 2.97 15.87 -8.62
CA MET A 210 3.07 15.46 -7.22
C MET A 210 4.45 14.89 -6.91
N LEU A 211 4.98 14.01 -7.77
CA LEU A 211 6.32 13.45 -7.65
C LEU A 211 7.41 14.52 -7.64
N LEU A 212 7.31 15.50 -8.55
CA LEU A 212 8.26 16.62 -8.59
C LEU A 212 8.19 17.45 -7.32
N SER A 213 6.99 17.71 -6.80
CA SER A 213 6.81 18.44 -5.54
C SER A 213 7.41 17.67 -4.37
N GLY A 214 7.18 16.35 -4.31
CA GLY A 214 7.78 15.47 -3.29
C GLY A 214 9.30 15.54 -3.31
N VAL A 215 9.93 15.40 -4.49
CA VAL A 215 11.39 15.46 -4.65
C VAL A 215 11.95 16.82 -4.22
N LYS A 216 11.32 17.93 -4.62
CA LYS A 216 11.77 19.29 -4.24
C LYS A 216 11.70 19.53 -2.73
N ASN A 217 10.79 18.87 -2.03
CA ASN A 217 10.59 19.00 -0.59
C ASN A 217 11.48 18.06 0.24
N GLN A 218 12.33 17.23 -0.38
CA GLN A 218 13.21 16.26 0.32
C GLN A 218 14.35 16.88 1.14
N ASN A 219 14.50 18.21 1.15
CA ASN A 219 15.42 18.87 2.07
C ASN A 219 14.89 18.70 3.51
N ARG A 220 15.36 17.63 4.19
CA ARG A 220 15.19 17.24 5.61
C ARG A 220 14.30 16.01 5.81
N LEU A 221 14.89 14.82 5.94
CA LEU A 221 14.74 13.93 7.11
C LEU A 221 15.51 12.61 6.92
N THR A 222 16.02 12.12 8.04
CA THR A 222 17.03 11.07 8.26
C THR A 222 16.62 9.65 7.88
N GLN A 223 17.59 8.95 7.28
CA GLN A 223 17.66 7.51 7.03
C GLN A 223 17.25 6.65 8.25
N TRP A 224 16.25 5.78 8.09
CA TRP A 224 16.00 4.66 9.01
C TRP A 224 16.70 3.40 8.49
N GLN A 225 17.17 2.50 9.37
CA GLN A 225 17.83 1.25 8.96
C GLN A 225 16.94 0.33 8.09
N ILE A 226 15.61 0.45 8.22
CA ILE A 226 14.63 -0.24 7.38
C ILE A 226 14.63 0.32 5.95
N ASP A 227 14.87 1.63 5.82
CA ASP A 227 14.92 2.29 4.52
C ASP A 227 16.10 1.73 3.72
N ASP A 228 17.29 1.58 4.29
CA ASP A 228 18.47 1.10 3.55
C ASP A 228 18.29 -0.30 2.97
N GLU A 229 17.72 -1.26 3.72
CA GLU A 229 17.49 -2.61 3.22
C GLU A 229 16.44 -2.66 2.12
N ILE A 230 15.32 -1.95 2.30
CA ILE A 230 14.28 -1.94 1.27
C ILE A 230 14.74 -1.11 0.06
N LEU A 231 15.44 0.01 0.27
CA LEU A 231 16.01 0.84 -0.80
C LEU A 231 16.98 0.02 -1.66
N ASN A 232 17.85 -0.80 -1.07
CA ASN A 232 18.77 -1.65 -1.82
C ASN A 232 18.05 -2.72 -2.65
N SER A 233 16.91 -3.23 -2.17
CA SER A 233 16.11 -4.20 -2.92
C SER A 233 15.20 -3.59 -3.99
N ILE A 234 14.84 -2.30 -3.85
CA ILE A 234 14.04 -1.55 -4.81
C ILE A 234 14.95 -0.90 -5.87
N LYS A 235 16.22 -0.61 -5.57
CA LYS A 235 17.20 -0.21 -6.58
C LYS A 235 17.51 -1.43 -7.46
N PHE A 236 17.12 -1.36 -8.73
CA PHE A 236 17.62 -2.27 -9.76
C PHE A 236 18.89 -1.68 -10.34
#